data_AF-A0A0K1Q4I8-F1
#
_entry.id   AF-A0A0K1Q4I8-F1
#
_cell.length_a   1.000
_cell.length_b   1.000
_cell.length_c   1.000
_cell.angle_alpha   90.00
_cell.angle_beta   90.00
_cell.angle_gamma   90.00
#
_symmetry.space_group_name_H-M   'P 1'
#
loop_
_entity.id
_entity.type
_entity.pdbx_description
1 polymer ?
#
loop_
_entity_poly.entity_id
_entity_poly.type
_entity_poly.pdbx_seq_one_letter_code
_entity_poly.pdbx_strand_id
1 'polypeptide(L)'
;MPAPTRTVDRSIAKMIAYKRIVTGSVSLCLAAAIAILGTMREGSKPLVALGFVIFAAGGRWTLRDGLRLRKELERDAGTNP
;
A
#
# COMPACT_ATOMS: atom_id res chain seq x y z
N MET A 1 14.52 -0.38 36.23
CA MET A 1 13.40 0.16 35.44
C MET A 1 12.96 -0.90 34.44
N PRO A 2 11.71 -1.40 34.50
CA PRO A 2 11.25 -2.43 33.57
C PRO A 2 11.06 -1.81 32.17
N ALA A 3 11.56 -2.46 31.13
CA ALA A 3 11.46 -1.98 29.74
C ALA A 3 10.02 -2.12 29.20
N PRO A 4 9.26 -1.02 28.98
CA PRO A 4 7.89 -1.10 28.50
C PRO A 4 7.82 -0.49 27.10
N THR A 5 8.46 -1.13 26.10
CA THR A 5 8.52 -0.52 24.75
C THR A 5 8.28 -1.49 23.60
N ARG A 6 8.66 -2.77 23.72
CA ARG A 6 8.59 -3.70 22.57
C ARG A 6 7.18 -3.94 22.00
N THR A 7 6.13 -3.89 22.81
CA THR A 7 4.76 -4.13 22.35
C THR A 7 4.14 -2.91 21.65
N VAL A 8 4.51 -1.69 22.08
CA VAL A 8 4.00 -0.44 21.50
C VAL A 8 4.56 -0.23 20.09
N ASP A 9 5.87 -0.46 19.90
CA ASP A 9 6.52 -0.37 18.59
C ASP A 9 5.90 -1.33 17.56
N ARG A 10 5.48 -2.51 18.01
CA ARG A 10 4.86 -3.51 17.16
C ARG A 10 3.46 -3.15 16.69
N SER A 11 2.68 -2.51 17.56
CA SER A 11 1.34 -2.02 17.22
C SER A 11 1.43 -0.89 16.18
N ILE A 12 2.39 0.03 16.38
CA ILE A 12 2.67 1.13 15.44
C ILE A 12 3.14 0.57 14.09
N ALA A 13 4.03 -0.42 14.08
CA ALA A 13 4.50 -1.04 12.83
C ALA A 13 3.36 -1.73 12.05
N LYS A 14 2.45 -2.44 12.74
CA LYS A 14 1.25 -3.02 12.11
C LYS A 14 0.33 -1.94 11.54
N MET A 15 0.14 -0.84 12.27
CA MET A 15 -0.68 0.29 11.82
C MET A 15 -0.09 0.93 10.55
N ILE A 16 1.23 1.11 10.48
CA ILE A 16 1.92 1.65 9.30
C ILE A 16 1.77 0.70 8.11
N ALA A 17 1.97 -0.61 8.32
CA ALA A 17 1.80 -1.61 7.27
C ALA A 17 0.37 -1.59 6.71
N TYR A 18 -0.64 -1.55 7.59
CA TYR A 18 -2.04 -1.48 7.17
C TYR A 18 -2.36 -0.19 6.42
N LYS A 19 -1.89 0.96 6.91
CA LYS A 19 -2.06 2.25 6.23
C LYS A 19 -1.47 2.22 4.82
N ARG A 20 -0.28 1.62 4.64
CA ARG A 20 0.36 1.48 3.33
C ARG A 20 -0.42 0.56 2.39
N ILE A 21 -0.97 -0.55 2.89
CA ILE A 21 -1.84 -1.44 2.11
C ILE A 21 -3.11 -0.69 1.69
N VAL A 22 -3.75 0.04 2.60
CA VAL A 22 -4.95 0.83 2.31
C VAL A 22 -4.65 1.90 1.26
N THR A 23 -3.57 2.67 1.41
CA THR A 23 -3.16 3.66 0.40
C THR A 23 -2.92 3.01 -0.96
N GLY A 24 -2.22 1.87 -1.00
CA GLY A 24 -1.98 1.14 -2.24
C GLY A 24 -3.27 0.67 -2.93
N SER A 25 -4.21 0.12 -2.15
CA SER A 25 -5.52 -0.31 -2.64
C SER A 25 -6.38 0.86 -3.14
N VAL A 26 -6.38 1.99 -2.43
CA VAL A 26 -7.09 3.21 -2.86
C VAL A 26 -6.51 3.76 -4.15
N SER A 27 -5.18 3.82 -4.28
CA SER A 27 -4.53 4.22 -5.54
C SER A 27 -4.86 3.29 -6.70
N LEU A 28 -5.03 1.99 -6.43
CA LEU A 28 -5.48 0.98 -7.39
C LEU A 28 -6.90 1.24 -7.88
N CYS A 29 -7.84 1.44 -6.97
CA CYS A 29 -9.22 1.79 -7.29
C CYS A 29 -9.30 3.10 -8.06
N LEU A 30 -8.51 4.11 -7.66
CA LEU A 30 -8.47 5.41 -8.34
C LEU A 30 -7.92 5.28 -9.77
N ALA A 31 -6.85 4.51 -9.97
CA ALA A 31 -6.30 4.24 -11.29
C ALA A 31 -7.31 3.52 -12.20
N ALA A 32 -8.03 2.53 -11.67
CA ALA A 32 -9.09 1.83 -12.41
C ALA A 32 -10.24 2.78 -12.79
N ALA A 33 -10.69 3.63 -11.86
CA ALA A 33 -11.73 4.62 -12.13
C ALA A 33 -11.30 5.61 -13.23
N ILE A 34 -10.06 6.10 -13.18
CA ILE A 34 -9.50 7.02 -14.20
C ILE A 34 -9.38 6.31 -15.56
N ALA A 35 -8.96 5.04 -15.59
CA ALA A 35 -8.88 4.27 -16.83
C ALA A 35 -10.26 4.08 -17.47
N ILE A 36 -11.28 3.72 -16.68
CA ILE A 36 -12.67 3.58 -17.15
C ILE A 36 -13.16 4.93 -17.71
N LEU A 37 -13.02 6.02 -16.95
CA LEU A 37 -13.42 7.36 -17.40
C LEU A 37 -12.71 7.77 -18.70
N GLY A 38 -11.41 7.45 -18.81
CA GLY A 38 -10.59 7.74 -19.99
C GLY A 38 -10.98 6.92 -21.22
N THR A 39 -11.52 5.71 -21.04
CA THR A 39 -12.06 4.90 -22.14
C THR A 39 -13.46 5.32 -22.58
N MET A 40 -14.28 5.86 -21.67
CA MET A 40 -15.64 6.33 -21.99
C MET A 40 -15.65 7.70 -22.69
N ARG A 41 -14.62 8.52 -22.47
CA ARG A 41 -14.40 9.76 -23.23
C ARG A 41 -13.46 9.48 -24.41
N GLU A 42 -14.04 9.30 -25.60
CA GLU A 42 -13.28 9.21 -26.86
C GLU A 42 -12.20 10.30 -26.91
N GLY A 43 -10.94 9.89 -27.08
CA GLY A 43 -9.80 10.79 -27.26
C GLY A 43 -8.91 11.05 -26.04
N SER A 44 -9.26 10.60 -24.83
CA SER A 44 -8.50 10.93 -23.61
C SER A 44 -7.34 9.98 -23.28
N LYS A 45 -6.44 9.74 -24.26
CA LYS A 45 -5.16 9.01 -24.06
C LYS A 45 -4.33 9.49 -22.85
N PRO A 46 -4.23 10.80 -22.52
CA PRO A 46 -3.45 11.24 -21.36
C PRO A 46 -4.06 10.81 -20.01
N LEU A 47 -5.39 10.65 -19.91
CA LEU A 47 -6.04 10.21 -18.66
C LEU A 47 -5.70 8.75 -18.34
N VAL A 48 -5.68 7.88 -19.35
CA VAL A 48 -5.29 6.47 -19.19
C VAL A 48 -3.82 6.36 -18.78
N ALA A 49 -2.93 7.15 -19.39
CA ALA A 49 -1.53 7.21 -19.01
C ALA A 49 -1.34 7.67 -17.56
N LEU A 50 -2.09 8.70 -17.12
CA LEU A 50 -2.07 9.18 -15.75
C LEU A 50 -2.52 8.11 -14.74
N GLY A 51 -3.60 7.38 -15.06
CA GLY A 51 -4.05 6.24 -14.25
C GLY A 51 -2.96 5.17 -14.12
N PHE A 52 -2.22 4.90 -15.20
CA PHE A 52 -1.13 3.94 -15.20
C PHE A 52 0.07 4.40 -14.34
N VAL A 53 0.40 5.70 -14.37
CA VAL A 53 1.45 6.27 -13.51
C VAL A 53 1.05 6.19 -12.03
N ILE A 54 -0.20 6.53 -11.69
CA ILE A 54 -0.71 6.43 -10.32
C ILE A 54 -0.67 4.98 -9.83
N PHE A 55 -1.04 4.03 -10.69
CA PHE A 55 -0.98 2.61 -10.41
C PHE A 55 0.46 2.10 -10.22
N ALA A 56 1.35 2.42 -11.16
CA ALA A 56 2.72 1.90 -11.20
C ALA A 56 3.64 2.55 -10.16
N ALA A 57 3.60 3.88 -10.03
CA ALA A 57 4.46 4.62 -9.12
C ALA A 57 3.93 4.62 -7.67
N GLY A 58 2.62 4.77 -7.50
CA GLY A 58 2.00 4.84 -6.17
C GLY A 58 1.54 3.48 -5.67
N GLY A 59 0.55 2.89 -6.35
CA GLY A 59 -0.19 1.73 -5.86
C GLY A 59 0.66 0.47 -5.70
N ARG A 60 1.40 0.07 -6.74
CA ARG A 60 2.21 -1.15 -6.72
C ARG A 60 3.36 -1.08 -5.72
N TRP A 61 4.00 0.08 -5.60
CA TRP A 61 5.14 0.26 -4.68
C TRP A 61 4.67 0.23 -3.22
N THR A 62 3.61 0.97 -2.87
CA THR A 62 3.05 0.97 -1.51
C THR A 62 2.48 -0.38 -1.09
N LEU A 63 1.84 -1.14 -1.99
CA LEU A 63 1.40 -2.50 -1.71
C LEU A 63 2.57 -3.46 -1.48
N ARG A 64 3.61 -3.39 -2.31
CA ARG A 64 4.80 -4.23 -2.14
C ARG A 64 5.47 -3.94 -0.80
N ASP A 65 5.57 -2.68 -0.43
CA ASP A 65 6.23 -2.25 0.80
C ASP A 65 5.38 -2.60 2.05
N GLY A 66 4.05 -2.42 1.97
CA GLY A 66 3.13 -2.85 3.02
C GLY A 66 3.10 -4.37 3.23
N LEU A 67 3.12 -5.15 2.14
CA LEU A 67 3.19 -6.61 2.21
C LEU A 67 4.55 -7.11 2.72
N ARG A 68 5.65 -6.43 2.38
CA ARG A 68 6.99 -6.74 2.90
C ARG A 68 7.07 -6.50 4.40
N LEU A 69 6.63 -5.33 4.88
CA LEU A 69 6.56 -5.02 6.31
C LEU A 69 5.69 -6.01 7.07
N ARG A 70 4.55 -6.42 6.48
CA ARG A 70 3.69 -7.42 7.10
C ARG A 70 4.40 -8.77 7.24
N LYS A 71 5.11 -9.22 6.19
CA LYS A 71 5.90 -10.46 6.23
C LYS A 71 7.05 -10.40 7.24
N GLU A 72 7.74 -9.26 7.35
CA GLU A 72 8.80 -9.05 8.34
C GLU A 72 8.22 -9.10 9.77
N LEU A 73 7.07 -8.46 10.01
CA LEU A 73 6.38 -8.50 11.31
C LEU A 73 5.82 -9.88 11.70
N GLU A 74 5.39 -10.68 10.73
CA GLU A 74 4.96 -12.08 10.91
C GLU A 74 6.18 -12.99 11.16
N ARG A 75 7.31 -12.76 10.48
CA ARG A 75 8.54 -13.52 10.68
C ARG A 75 9.14 -13.26 12.06
N ASP A 76 9.20 -12.00 12.49
CA ASP A 76 9.62 -11.62 13.86
C ASP A 76 8.63 -12.09 14.94
N ALA A 77 7.39 -12.49 14.55
CA ALA A 77 6.46 -13.16 15.45
C ALA A 77 6.85 -14.61 15.75
N GLY A 78 7.41 -15.30 14.76
CA GLY A 78 7.72 -16.73 14.82
C GLY A 78 9.09 -17.04 15.42
N THR A 79 9.94 -16.04 15.65
CA THR A 79 11.30 -16.18 16.20
C THR A 79 11.43 -15.79 17.68
N ASN A 80 10.35 -15.70 18.45
CA ASN A 80 10.46 -15.78 19.91
C ASN A 80 10.33 -17.25 20.35
N PRO A 81 11.38 -17.88 20.90
CA PRO A 81 11.19 -18.98 21.85
C PRO A 81 10.47 -18.49 23.13
#